data_AF-A0A7X7MN94-F1
#
_entry.id   AF-A0A7X7MN94-F1
#
_cell.length_a   1.000
_cell.length_b   1.000
_cell.length_c   1.000
_cell.angle_alpha   90.00
_cell.angle_beta   90.00
_cell.angle_gamma   90.00
#
_symmetry.space_group_name_H-M   'P 1'
#
loop_
_entity.id
_entity.type
_entity.pdbx_description
1 polymer ?
#
loop_
_entity_poly.entity_id
_entity_poly.type
_entity_poly.pdbx_seq_one_letter_code
_entity_poly.pdbx_strand_id
1 'polypeptide(L)' 'MATKRDYYDVLGIGKTASADEIKKAYRKLAMQYHPDRNADNKEAAEKFKEV' A
#
# COMPACT_ATOMS: atom_id res chain seq x y z
N MET A 1 -13.36 -19.08 -6.18
CA MET A 1 -13.28 -17.65 -6.55
C MET A 1 -11.83 -17.21 -6.52
N ALA A 2 -11.32 -16.58 -7.58
CA ALA A 2 -9.93 -16.10 -7.63
C ALA A 2 -9.72 -14.97 -6.62
N THR A 3 -9.22 -15.28 -5.42
CA THR A 3 -8.81 -14.34 -4.38
C THR A 3 -7.46 -13.73 -4.73
N LYS A 4 -7.33 -13.20 -5.94
CA LYS A 4 -6.16 -12.42 -6.33
C LYS A 4 -6.43 -11.03 -5.77
N ARG A 5 -6.00 -10.79 -4.51
CA ARG A 5 -5.99 -9.43 -3.95
C ARG A 5 -5.38 -8.54 -5.03
N ASP A 6 -6.18 -7.63 -5.58
CA ASP A 6 -5.73 -6.76 -6.65
C ASP A 6 -4.70 -5.82 -6.03
N TYR A 7 -3.41 -6.11 -6.22
CA TYR A 7 -2.32 -5.28 -5.71
C TYR A 7 -2.46 -3.81 -6.14
N TYR A 8 -3.07 -3.59 -7.29
CA TYR A 8 -3.43 -2.26 -7.79
C TYR A 8 -4.47 -1.57 -6.89
N ASP A 9 -5.45 -2.30 -6.38
CA ASP A 9 -6.48 -1.79 -5.47
C ASP A 9 -5.88 -1.46 -4.09
N VAL A 10 -4.99 -2.32 -3.58
CA VAL A 10 -4.23 -2.09 -2.34
C VAL A 10 -3.35 -0.83 -2.45
N LEU A 11 -2.72 -0.64 -3.62
CA LEU A 11 -1.94 0.56 -3.92
C LEU A 11 -2.80 1.78 -4.28
N GLY A 12 -4.12 1.62 -4.43
CA GLY A 12 -5.04 2.68 -4.83
C GLY A 12 -4.80 3.23 -6.24
N ILE A 13 -4.27 2.39 -7.15
CA ILE A 13 -3.90 2.73 -8.51
C ILE A 13 -4.68 1.88 -9.52
N GLY A 14 -4.80 2.37 -10.76
CA GLY A 14 -5.42 1.60 -11.83
C GLY A 14 -4.58 0.38 -12.23
N LYS A 15 -5.23 -0.66 -12.77
CA LYS A 15 -4.55 -1.85 -13.33
C LYS A 15 -3.67 -1.51 -14.54
N THR A 16 -3.88 -0.33 -15.13
CA THR A 16 -3.11 0.28 -16.23
C THR A 16 -2.02 1.22 -15.73
N ALA A 17 -1.81 1.32 -14.41
CA ALA A 17 -0.82 2.24 -13.84
C ALA A 17 0.60 1.86 -14.26
N SER A 18 1.38 2.89 -14.54
CA SER A 18 2.77 2.73 -14.96
C SER A 18 3.67 2.33 -13.78
N ALA A 19 4.83 1.74 -14.06
CA ALA A 19 5.80 1.38 -13.01
C ALA A 19 6.18 2.57 -12.11
N ASP A 20 6.18 3.79 -12.66
CA ASP A 20 6.45 5.02 -11.91
C ASP A 20 5.31 5.38 -10.94
N GLU A 21 4.05 5.19 -11.36
CA GLU A 21 2.87 5.37 -10.52
C GLU A 21 2.83 4.34 -9.39
N ILE A 22 3.14 3.07 -9.69
CA ILE A 22 3.26 2.00 -8.69
C ILE A 22 4.29 2.40 -7.62
N LYS A 23 5.49 2.84 -8.03
CA LYS A 23 6.53 3.30 -7.10
C LYS A 23 6.11 4.52 -6.27
N LYS A 24 5.40 5.48 -6.89
CA LYS A 24 4.88 6.66 -6.17
C LYS A 24 3.82 6.27 -5.14
N ALA A 25 2.87 5.43 -5.53
CA ALA A 25 1.81 4.95 -4.65
C ALA A 25 2.38 4.16 -3.46
N TYR A 26 3.29 3.21 -3.74
CA TYR A 26 3.98 2.44 -2.72
C TYR A 26 4.72 3.35 -1.73
N ARG A 27 5.53 4.31 -2.20
CA ARG A 27 6.24 5.24 -1.31
C ARG A 27 5.29 6.08 -0.46
N LYS A 28 4.17 6.54 -1.04
CA LYS A 28 3.16 7.33 -0.33
C LYS A 28 2.49 6.50 0.77
N LEU A 29 2.08 5.27 0.46
CA LEU A 29 1.45 4.36 1.42
C LEU A 29 2.44 3.90 2.48
N ALA A 30 3.67 3.57 2.12
CA ALA A 30 4.74 3.20 3.04
C ALA A 30 5.06 4.34 4.02
N MET A 31 5.09 5.60 3.55
CA MET A 31 5.24 6.76 4.44
C MET A 31 3.99 7.00 5.31
N GLN A 32 2.81 6.77 4.76
CA GLN A 32 1.54 6.97 5.46
C GLN A 32 1.32 5.95 6.58
N TYR A 33 1.74 4.70 6.37
CA TYR A 33 1.65 3.60 7.34
C TYR A 33 2.98 3.31 8.04
N HIS A 34 4.01 4.15 7.84
CA HIS A 34 5.33 3.92 8.39
C HIS A 34 5.25 3.76 9.93
N PRO A 35 5.88 2.72 10.51
CA PRO A 35 5.80 2.45 11.95
C PRO A 35 6.40 3.60 12.78
N ASP A 36 7.42 4.29 12.26
CA ASP A 36 8.01 5.47 12.92
C ASP A 36 7.01 6.63 13.11
N ARG A 37 6.04 6.78 12.20
CA ARG A 37 5.00 7.81 12.27
C ARG A 37 3.71 7.32 12.94
N ASN A 38 3.56 6.00 13.06
CA ASN A 38 2.36 5.32 13.53
C ASN A 38 2.68 4.31 14.64
N ALA A 39 3.58 4.67 15.55
CA ALA A 39 4.14 3.78 16.56
C ALA A 39 3.07 3.10 17.44
N ASP A 40 1.93 3.76 17.67
CA ASP A 40 0.80 3.25 18.46
C ASP A 40 -0.33 2.63 17.63
N ASN A 41 -0.24 2.65 16.30
CA ASN A 41 -1.34 2.23 15.44
C ASN A 41 -1.11 0.83 14.85
N LYS A 42 -1.65 -0.19 15.53
CA LYS A 42 -1.58 -1.59 15.09
C LYS A 42 -2.20 -1.81 13.70
N GLU A 43 -3.25 -1.08 13.34
CA GLU A 43 -3.83 -1.15 11.99
C GLU A 43 -2.88 -0.62 10.92
N ALA A 44 -2.07 0.40 11.23
CA ALA A 44 -1.07 0.90 10.29
C ALA A 44 0.03 -0.15 10.08
N ALA A 45 0.43 -0.88 11.12
CA ALA A 45 1.38 -1.97 11.02
C ALA A 45 0.86 -3.15 10.17
N GLU A 46 -0.44 -3.46 10.25
CA GLU A 46 -1.06 -4.48 9.40
C GLU A 46 -1.16 -4.01 7.94
N LYS A 47 -1.60 -2.76 7.70
CA LYS A 47 -1.67 -2.17 6.35
C LYS A 47 -0.29 -2.03 5.71
N PHE A 48 0.75 -1.73 6.50
CA PHE A 48 2.14 -1.68 6.02
C PHE A 48 2.67 -3.05 5.58
N LYS A 49 2.16 -4.17 6.13
CA LYS A 49 2.53 -5.52 5.66
C LYS A 49 1.87 -5.88 4.33
N GLU A 50 0.77 -5.24 3.97
CA GLU A 50 0.05 -5.49 2.72
C GLU A 50 0.51 -4.60 1.55
N VAL A 51 1.21 -3.49 1.86
CA VAL A 51 1.79 -2.54 0.89
C VAL A 51 3.20 -2.95 0.50
#